data_AF-G7K1F8-F1
#
_entry.id   AF-G7K1F8-F1
#
_cell.length_a   1.000
_cell.length_b   1.000
_cell.length_c   1.000
_cell.angle_alpha   90.00
_cell.angle_beta   90.00
_cell.angle_gamma   90.00
#
_symmetry.space_group_name_H-M   'P 1'
#
loop_
_entity.id
_entity.type
_entity.pdbx_description
1 polymer ?
#
loop_
_entity_poly.entity_id
_entity_poly.type
_entity_poly.pdbx_seq_one_letter_code
_entity_poly.pdbx_strand_id
1 'polypeptide(L)'
;MYGRPKLVAGSAEGYSGHVDEKLREARMNHPKGITVDDRGNIYVADIINMAIRKISLGNNMTYLSFLYEESLILFYLLLFDVIYVGSSYSLLVIDRGKQAIREIQLRFDDCAYQYESRFPLGKLNKFKVCLYRIAMLVGAGFFGYMMAFHVSCT
;
A
#
# COMPACT_ATOMS: atom_id res chain seq x y z
N MET A 1 2.38 -26.20 -18.32
CA MET A 1 1.74 -26.84 -17.15
C MET A 1 1.29 -25.75 -16.20
N TYR A 2 0.01 -25.74 -15.81
CA TYR A 2 -0.50 -24.79 -14.81
C TYR A 2 -0.38 -25.39 -13.40
N GLY A 3 -0.07 -24.56 -12.40
CA GLY A 3 -0.02 -24.96 -11.00
C GLY A 3 -1.42 -25.21 -10.41
N ARG A 4 -1.51 -26.00 -9.34
CA ARG A 4 -2.75 -26.16 -8.59
C ARG A 4 -3.07 -24.86 -7.83
N PRO A 5 -4.36 -24.47 -7.73
CA PRO A 5 -4.74 -23.31 -6.93
C PRO A 5 -4.36 -23.53 -5.46
N LYS A 6 -3.84 -22.47 -4.82
CA LYS A 6 -3.46 -22.44 -3.41
C LYS A 6 -4.24 -21.34 -2.71
N LEU A 7 -4.78 -21.64 -1.54
CA LEU A 7 -5.38 -20.62 -0.67
C LEU A 7 -4.29 -19.64 -0.20
N VAL A 8 -4.46 -18.37 -0.57
CA VAL A 8 -3.57 -17.28 -0.16
C VAL A 8 -4.05 -16.66 1.16
N ALA A 9 -5.34 -16.31 1.26
CA ALA A 9 -5.97 -15.79 2.46
C ALA A 9 -7.48 -16.06 2.47
N GLY A 10 -8.09 -16.12 3.65
CA GLY A 10 -9.50 -16.48 3.86
C GLY A 10 -9.66 -17.82 4.59
N SER A 11 -10.91 -18.15 4.96
CA SER A 11 -11.25 -19.44 5.56
C SER A 11 -11.19 -20.55 4.50
N ALA A 12 -10.48 -21.64 4.81
CA ALA A 12 -10.42 -22.82 3.94
C ALA A 12 -11.77 -23.54 3.84
N GLU A 13 -12.59 -23.39 4.87
CA GLU A 13 -13.93 -23.98 5.03
C GLU A 13 -15.03 -23.10 4.43
N GLY A 14 -14.71 -21.87 4.04
CA GLY A 14 -15.66 -20.91 3.46
C GLY A 14 -16.46 -20.10 4.47
N TYR A 15 -16.00 -19.99 5.72
CA TYR A 15 -16.66 -19.17 6.73
C TYR A 15 -16.51 -17.67 6.43
N SER A 16 -17.65 -16.98 6.34
CA SER A 16 -17.69 -15.52 6.24
C SER A 16 -17.48 -14.85 7.60
N GLY A 17 -16.98 -13.62 7.61
CA GLY A 17 -16.86 -12.81 8.82
C GLY A 17 -15.90 -11.64 8.66
N HIS A 18 -15.63 -10.94 9.77
CA HIS A 18 -14.65 -9.85 9.84
C HIS A 18 -13.51 -10.22 10.81
N VAL A 19 -12.59 -11.06 10.34
CA VAL A 19 -11.45 -11.55 11.14
C VAL A 19 -10.14 -11.24 10.41
N ASP A 20 -9.23 -10.52 11.07
CA ASP A 20 -7.93 -10.07 10.54
C ASP A 20 -6.76 -10.74 11.28
N GLU A 21 -6.83 -12.06 11.45
CA GLU A 21 -5.78 -12.86 12.09
C GLU A 21 -4.76 -13.39 11.05
N LYS A 22 -4.26 -14.63 11.23
CA LYS A 22 -3.40 -15.27 10.22
C LYS A 22 -4.15 -15.41 8.91
N LEU A 23 -3.44 -15.41 7.78
CA LEU A 23 -4.08 -15.45 6.46
C LEU A 23 -5.10 -16.59 6.28
N ARG A 24 -4.86 -17.76 6.86
CA ARG A 24 -5.77 -18.94 6.77
C ARG A 24 -6.92 -18.93 7.78
N GLU A 25 -6.81 -18.10 8.81
CA GLU A 25 -7.83 -17.90 9.85
C GLU A 25 -8.67 -16.65 9.55
N ALA A 26 -8.15 -15.75 8.70
CA ALA A 26 -8.83 -14.56 8.24
C ALA A 26 -10.16 -14.90 7.59
N ARG A 27 -11.17 -14.08 7.85
CA ARG A 27 -12.52 -14.23 7.28
C ARG A 27 -12.89 -12.94 6.59
N MET A 28 -13.44 -13.08 5.39
CA MET A 28 -13.95 -12.02 4.55
C MET A 28 -15.43 -12.27 4.26
N ASN A 29 -16.16 -11.25 3.82
CA ASN A 29 -17.57 -11.35 3.53
C ASN A 29 -17.89 -10.73 2.16
N HIS A 30 -17.96 -11.62 1.16
CA HIS A 30 -18.21 -11.28 -0.25
C HIS A 30 -17.07 -10.43 -0.89
N PRO A 31 -15.81 -10.90 -0.89
CA PRO A 31 -14.72 -10.21 -1.57
C PRO A 31 -14.98 -10.12 -3.08
N LYS A 32 -14.81 -8.93 -3.69
CA LYS A 32 -15.15 -8.65 -5.10
C LYS A 32 -13.95 -8.19 -5.94
N GLY A 33 -13.27 -7.15 -5.47
CA GLY A 33 -12.17 -6.48 -6.16
C GLY A 33 -10.82 -6.83 -5.56
N ILE A 34 -9.78 -6.90 -6.41
CA ILE A 34 -8.41 -7.17 -5.99
C ILE A 34 -7.42 -6.34 -6.80
N THR A 35 -6.42 -5.76 -6.12
CA THR A 35 -5.29 -5.10 -6.78
C THR A 35 -4.00 -5.35 -6.00
N VAL A 36 -2.86 -5.07 -6.61
CA VAL A 36 -1.53 -5.33 -6.04
C VAL A 36 -0.69 -4.08 -6.20
N ASP A 37 0.00 -3.67 -5.14
CA ASP A 37 0.95 -2.55 -5.21
C ASP A 37 2.34 -2.96 -5.72
N ASP A 38 3.22 -1.98 -5.95
CA ASP A 38 4.59 -2.19 -6.42
C ASP A 38 5.46 -3.01 -5.45
N ARG A 39 5.02 -3.19 -4.19
CA ARG A 39 5.70 -4.00 -3.17
C ARG A 39 5.11 -5.41 -3.07
N GLY A 40 4.08 -5.75 -3.84
CA GLY A 40 3.41 -7.03 -3.80
C GLY A 40 2.41 -7.19 -2.64
N ASN A 41 2.00 -6.10 -1.98
CA ASN A 41 0.86 -6.15 -1.06
C ASN A 41 -0.42 -6.26 -1.88
N ILE A 42 -1.33 -7.11 -1.43
CA ILE A 42 -2.61 -7.34 -2.10
C ILE A 42 -3.69 -6.59 -1.36
N TYR A 43 -4.47 -5.79 -2.08
CA TYR A 43 -5.63 -5.08 -1.55
C TYR A 43 -6.91 -5.76 -2.03
N VAL A 44 -7.83 -6.04 -1.11
CA VAL A 44 -9.07 -6.76 -1.37
C VAL A 44 -10.26 -5.91 -0.94
N ALA A 45 -11.23 -5.73 -1.82
CA ALA A 45 -12.50 -5.10 -1.50
C ALA A 45 -13.45 -6.11 -0.84
N ASP A 46 -13.61 -6.00 0.48
CA ASP A 46 -14.46 -6.85 1.31
C ASP A 46 -15.80 -6.16 1.58
N ILE A 47 -16.75 -6.35 0.66
CA ILE A 47 -17.84 -5.40 0.47
C ILE A 47 -18.88 -5.43 1.57
N ILE A 48 -19.23 -6.60 2.12
CA ILE A 48 -20.25 -6.69 3.18
C ILE A 48 -19.67 -6.20 4.50
N ASN A 49 -18.37 -6.37 4.70
CA ASN A 49 -17.67 -5.78 5.85
C ASN A 49 -17.28 -4.31 5.64
N MET A 50 -17.64 -3.71 4.49
CA MET A 50 -17.34 -2.32 4.15
C MET A 50 -15.86 -1.94 4.33
N ALA A 51 -14.96 -2.88 4.00
CA ALA A 51 -13.53 -2.74 4.30
C ALA A 51 -12.65 -2.98 3.06
N ILE A 52 -11.54 -2.25 3.00
CA ILE A 52 -10.43 -2.57 2.09
C ILE A 52 -9.37 -3.28 2.92
N ARG A 53 -9.13 -4.55 2.62
CA ARG A 53 -8.15 -5.37 3.34
C ARG A 53 -6.83 -5.39 2.62
N LYS A 54 -5.74 -5.39 3.38
CA LYS A 54 -4.36 -5.43 2.90
C LYS A 54 -3.68 -6.71 3.38
N ILE A 55 -3.27 -7.54 2.44
CA ILE A 55 -2.43 -8.72 2.66
C ILE A 55 -0.99 -8.31 2.37
N SER A 56 -0.14 -8.31 3.39
CA SER A 56 1.28 -8.00 3.21
C SER A 56 2.08 -9.26 2.90
N LEU A 57 3.18 -9.13 2.13
CA LEU A 57 4.09 -10.25 1.81
C LEU A 57 4.69 -10.95 3.05
N GLY A 58 4.70 -10.28 4.20
CA GLY A 58 5.04 -10.89 5.50
C GLY A 58 4.01 -11.90 6.02
N ASN A 59 3.01 -12.27 5.22
CA ASN A 59 1.90 -13.17 5.54
C ASN A 59 1.01 -12.70 6.69
N ASN A 60 0.89 -11.39 6.89
CA ASN A 60 -0.05 -10.80 7.85
C ASN A 60 -1.15 -10.05 7.11
N MET A 61 -2.39 -10.25 7.57
CA MET A 61 -3.53 -9.45 7.14
C MET A 61 -3.60 -8.20 8.03
N THR A 62 -3.74 -7.04 7.40
CA THR A 62 -4.14 -5.80 8.08
C THR A 62 -5.27 -5.18 7.27
N TYR A 63 -6.11 -4.34 7.87
CA TYR A 63 -7.16 -3.63 7.13
C TYR A 63 -6.85 -2.15 7.06
N LEU A 64 -7.26 -1.52 5.96
CA LEU A 64 -7.42 -0.09 5.88
C LEU A 64 -8.90 0.18 6.12
N SER A 65 -9.22 0.77 7.26
CA SER A 65 -10.59 1.21 7.55
C SER A 65 -10.95 2.32 6.57
N PHE A 66 -11.90 2.06 5.69
CA PHE A 66 -12.64 3.14 5.06
C PHE A 66 -13.80 3.47 5.98
N LEU A 67 -13.61 4.50 6.82
CA LEU A 67 -14.69 5.02 7.66
C LEU A 67 -15.70 5.70 6.73
N TYR A 68 -16.78 5.01 6.40
CA TYR A 68 -18.00 5.71 6.05
C TYR A 68 -18.79 5.92 7.33
N GLU A 69 -19.02 7.19 7.68
CA GLU A 69 -19.97 7.53 8.73
C GLU A 69 -21.33 6.90 8.43
N GLU A 70 -21.85 6.25 9.46
CA GLU A 70 -23.20 5.72 9.62
C GLU A 70 -24.27 6.69 9.09
N SER A 71 -24.68 6.50 7.84
CA SER A 71 -26.04 6.85 7.43
C SER A 71 -26.46 6.00 6.24
N LEU A 72 -27.33 5.03 6.54
CA LEU A 72 -28.04 4.10 5.64
C LEU A 72 -27.29 2.79 5.35
N ILE A 73 -27.39 1.88 6.32
CA ILE A 73 -27.29 0.41 6.22
C ILE A 73 -28.23 -0.21 5.14
N LEU A 74 -28.84 0.61 4.26
CA LEU A 74 -29.88 0.21 3.31
C LEU A 74 -29.75 0.87 1.91
N PHE A 75 -28.52 1.14 1.44
CA PHE A 75 -28.23 1.03 0.01
C PHE A 75 -27.51 -0.31 -0.23
N TYR A 76 -28.30 -1.38 -0.17
CA TYR A 76 -27.89 -2.76 -0.43
C TYR A 76 -26.96 -2.83 -1.67
N LEU A 77 -25.76 -3.39 -1.53
CA LEU A 77 -24.75 -3.61 -2.59
C LEU A 77 -23.85 -2.41 -2.92
N LEU A 78 -23.15 -1.84 -1.94
CA LEU A 78 -21.91 -1.08 -2.18
C LEU A 78 -20.87 -1.99 -2.85
N LEU A 79 -21.07 -2.26 -4.14
CA LEU A 79 -20.11 -2.91 -5.01
C LEU A 79 -18.99 -1.91 -5.23
N PHE A 80 -18.05 -1.86 -4.29
CA PHE A 80 -16.82 -1.15 -4.53
C PHE A 80 -15.76 -2.09 -5.11
N ASP A 81 -15.01 -1.56 -6.06
CA ASP A 81 -13.83 -2.20 -6.63
C ASP A 81 -12.62 -1.34 -6.31
N VAL A 82 -11.43 -1.91 -6.38
CA VAL A 82 -10.19 -1.24 -5.98
C VAL A 82 -9.13 -1.38 -7.08
N ILE A 83 -8.50 -0.26 -7.42
CA ILE A 83 -7.41 -0.19 -8.40
C ILE A 83 -6.23 0.54 -7.78
N TYR A 84 -5.04 -0.01 -7.89
CA TYR A 84 -3.82 0.66 -7.49
C TYR A 84 -3.26 1.54 -8.62
N VAL A 85 -2.80 2.74 -8.26
CA VAL A 85 -2.13 3.69 -9.14
C VAL A 85 -0.72 3.94 -8.61
N GLY A 86 0.28 3.36 -9.27
CA GLY A 86 1.69 3.45 -8.84
C GLY A 86 2.29 4.85 -8.89
N SER A 87 1.89 5.68 -9.86
CA SER A 87 2.44 7.04 -10.01
C SER A 87 2.10 7.97 -8.85
N SER A 88 0.96 7.78 -8.19
CA SER A 88 0.50 8.58 -7.04
C SER A 88 0.55 7.82 -5.72
N TYR A 89 0.86 6.52 -5.75
CA TYR A 89 0.75 5.60 -4.63
C TYR A 89 -0.63 5.63 -3.98
N SER A 90 -1.67 5.56 -4.81
CA SER A 90 -3.05 5.66 -4.35
C SER A 90 -3.86 4.43 -4.73
N LEU A 91 -4.87 4.12 -3.91
CA LEU A 91 -5.95 3.21 -4.28
C LEU A 91 -7.13 4.05 -4.75
N LEU A 92 -7.56 3.79 -5.98
CA LEU A 92 -8.84 4.26 -6.49
C LEU A 92 -9.92 3.26 -6.09
N VAL A 93 -10.91 3.75 -5.35
CA VAL A 93 -12.09 3.01 -4.93
C VAL A 93 -13.24 3.41 -5.86
N ILE A 94 -13.67 2.47 -6.68
CA ILE A 94 -14.80 2.65 -7.59
C ILE A 94 -16.06 2.35 -6.79
N ASP A 95 -16.71 3.37 -6.26
CA ASP A 95 -17.95 3.24 -5.49
C ASP A 95 -19.16 3.24 -6.41
N ARG A 96 -19.60 2.05 -6.84
CA ARG A 96 -20.76 1.93 -7.75
C ARG A 96 -22.07 2.36 -7.10
N GLY A 97 -22.19 2.22 -5.78
CA GLY A 97 -23.40 2.60 -5.05
C GLY A 97 -23.56 4.12 -4.94
N LYS A 98 -22.43 4.85 -4.87
CA LYS A 98 -22.41 6.31 -4.82
C LYS A 98 -22.11 6.99 -6.15
N GLN A 99 -22.00 6.22 -7.24
CA GLN A 99 -21.67 6.73 -8.58
C GLN A 99 -20.41 7.62 -8.60
N ALA A 100 -19.41 7.25 -7.79
CA ALA A 100 -18.21 8.06 -7.58
C ALA A 100 -16.94 7.21 -7.61
N ILE A 101 -15.82 7.85 -7.92
CA ILE A 101 -14.47 7.30 -7.74
C ILE A 101 -13.81 8.09 -6.61
N ARG A 102 -13.27 7.38 -5.62
CA ARG A 102 -12.57 7.97 -4.47
C ARG A 102 -11.12 7.58 -4.51
N GLU A 103 -10.26 8.46 -4.03
CA GLU A 103 -8.83 8.20 -3.92
C GLU A 103 -8.45 8.01 -2.45
N ILE A 104 -7.66 6.97 -2.18
CA ILE A 104 -7.03 6.71 -0.88
C ILE A 104 -5.52 6.76 -1.09
N GLN A 105 -4.87 7.75 -0.49
CA GLN A 105 -3.42 7.82 -0.52
C GLN A 105 -2.82 6.77 0.42
N LEU A 106 -1.90 5.95 -0.09
CA LEU A 106 -1.23 4.93 0.71
C LEU A 106 -0.15 5.55 1.60
N ARG A 107 0.22 4.84 2.67
CA ARG A 107 1.28 5.28 3.57
C ARG A 107 2.64 5.20 2.88
N PHE A 108 3.54 6.13 3.21
CA PHE A 108 4.90 6.16 2.64
C PHE A 108 5.68 4.85 2.83
N ASP A 109 5.44 4.13 3.93
CA ASP A 109 6.06 2.82 4.17
C ASP A 109 5.62 1.77 3.13
N ASP A 110 4.49 1.96 2.45
CA ASP A 110 3.99 1.16 1.31
C ASP A 110 4.49 1.67 -0.05
N CYS A 111 5.00 2.90 -0.11
CA CYS A 111 5.56 3.51 -1.30
C CYS A 111 7.07 3.26 -1.46
N ALA A 112 7.78 3.04 -0.34
CA ALA A 112 9.22 2.90 -0.36
C ALA A 112 9.63 1.53 -0.94
N TYR A 113 10.16 1.55 -2.16
CA TYR A 113 10.98 0.45 -2.68
C TYR A 113 12.01 0.07 -1.61
N GLN A 114 12.22 -1.23 -1.37
CA GLN A 114 13.41 -1.68 -0.65
C GLN A 114 14.64 -1.36 -1.50
N TYR A 115 15.07 -0.09 -1.52
CA TYR A 115 16.38 0.34 -1.99
C TYR A 115 17.47 -0.06 -0.97
N GLU A 116 17.20 -1.05 -0.11
CA GLU A 116 18.14 -1.57 0.88
C GLU A 116 19.03 -2.68 0.32
N SER A 117 18.76 -3.24 -0.88
CA SER A 117 19.51 -4.39 -1.38
C SER A 117 20.65 -4.06 -2.37
N ARG A 118 20.80 -2.81 -2.81
CA ARG A 118 21.87 -2.43 -3.78
C ARG A 118 22.98 -1.55 -3.22
N PHE A 119 22.96 -1.24 -1.92
CA PHE A 119 24.07 -0.58 -1.24
C PHE A 119 24.59 -1.45 -0.09
N PRO A 120 25.92 -1.65 0.04
CA PRO A 120 26.54 -2.52 1.05
C PRO A 120 26.53 -1.89 2.47
N LEU A 121 25.46 -1.19 2.85
CA LEU A 121 25.33 -0.49 4.13
C LEU A 121 24.05 -0.87 4.88
N GLY A 122 23.58 -2.11 4.73
CA GLY A 122 22.40 -2.68 5.41
C GLY A 122 22.54 -2.88 6.94
N LYS A 123 23.21 -1.95 7.65
CA LYS A 123 23.36 -1.98 9.12
C LYS A 123 23.18 -0.62 9.81
N LEU A 124 22.76 0.42 9.11
CA LEU A 124 22.58 1.74 9.72
C LEU A 124 21.09 2.00 9.97
N ASN A 125 20.77 2.38 11.21
CA ASN A 125 19.43 2.73 11.66
C ASN A 125 18.84 3.90 10.86
N LYS A 126 17.50 3.95 10.75
CA LYS A 126 16.69 4.93 9.99
C LYS A 126 17.16 6.39 10.16
N PHE A 127 17.70 6.73 11.33
CA PHE A 127 18.29 8.03 11.65
C PHE A 127 19.60 8.34 10.91
N LYS A 128 20.50 7.36 10.77
CA LYS A 128 21.79 7.53 10.07
C LYS A 128 21.65 7.58 8.54
N VAL A 129 20.65 6.89 7.98
CA VAL A 129 20.29 7.01 6.55
C VAL A 129 19.78 8.42 6.24
N CYS A 130 19.00 9.00 7.15
CA CYS A 130 18.53 10.38 7.03
C CYS A 130 19.71 11.39 7.10
N LEU A 131 20.63 11.22 8.06
CA LEU A 131 21.84 12.04 8.14
C LEU A 131 22.71 11.95 6.89
N TYR A 132 22.87 10.77 6.29
CA TYR A 132 23.66 10.59 5.08
C TYR A 132 23.04 11.29 3.86
N ARG A 133 21.70 11.27 3.76
CA ARG A 133 20.97 12.03 2.72
C ARG A 133 21.13 13.53 2.90
N ILE A 134 21.09 14.03 4.14
CA ILE A 134 21.34 15.44 4.45
C ILE A 134 22.80 15.81 4.10
N ALA A 135 23.77 14.97 4.48
CA ALA A 135 25.18 15.20 4.18
C ALA A 135 25.47 15.23 2.66
N MET A 136 24.82 14.37 1.87
CA MET A 136 24.92 14.37 0.40
C MET A 136 24.33 15.64 -0.24
N LEU A 137 23.20 16.14 0.29
CA LEU A 137 22.61 17.40 -0.16
C LEU A 137 23.49 18.60 0.19
N VAL A 138 24.10 18.61 1.37
CA VAL A 138 25.05 19.65 1.79
C VAL A 138 26.33 19.60 0.96
N GLY A 139 26.84 18.39 0.65
CA GLY A 139 28.02 18.21 -0.21
C GLY A 139 27.79 18.64 -1.66
N ALA A 140 26.62 18.35 -2.24
CA ALA A 140 26.24 18.82 -3.57
C ALA A 140 26.08 20.36 -3.62
N GLY A 141 25.53 20.95 -2.54
CA GLY A 141 25.48 22.41 -2.38
C GLY A 141 26.88 23.05 -2.33
N PHE A 142 27.83 22.42 -1.65
CA PHE A 142 29.21 22.91 -1.57
C PHE A 142 29.94 22.82 -2.92
N PHE A 143 29.76 21.73 -3.67
CA PHE A 143 30.33 21.56 -5.00
C PHE A 143 29.74 22.56 -6.02
N GLY A 144 28.43 22.80 -5.96
CA GLY A 144 27.78 23.84 -6.78
C GLY A 144 28.29 25.24 -6.46
N TYR A 145 28.53 25.55 -5.18
CA TYR A 145 29.06 26.84 -4.74
C TYR A 145 30.52 27.05 -5.19
N MET A 146 31.36 26.02 -5.15
CA MET A 146 32.76 26.12 -5.60
C MET A 146 32.89 26.27 -7.12
N MET A 147 31.98 25.67 -7.91
CA MET A 147 31.96 25.84 -9.37
C MET A 147 31.41 27.21 -9.78
N ALA A 148 30.47 27.79 -9.03
CA ALA A 148 29.95 29.14 -9.27
C ALA A 148 31.01 30.24 -9.02
N PHE A 149 31.95 30.02 -8.09
CA PHE A 149 33.06 30.94 -7.85
C PHE A 149 34.14 30.90 -8.94
N HIS A 150 34.28 29.79 -9.69
CA HIS A 150 35.24 29.71 -10.79
C HIS A 150 34.75 30.40 -12.08
N VAL A 151 33.44 30.64 -12.23
CA VAL A 151 32.85 31.32 -13.41
C VAL A 151 32.78 32.85 -13.22
N SER A 152 33.06 33.37 -12.03
CA SER A 152 33.02 34.82 -11.75
C SER A 152 34.40 35.51 -11.83
N CYS A 153 35.44 34.82 -12.30
CA CYS A 153 36.79 35.37 -12.49
C CYS A 153 37.42 34.86 -13.81
N THR A 154 36.77 35.13 -14.93
CA THR A 154 37.36 35.16 -16.28
C THR A 154 36.64 36.18 -17.12
#